data_AF-A0A403D7D8-F1
#
_entry.id   AF-A0A403D7D8-F1
#
_cell.length_a   1.000
_cell.length_b   1.000
_cell.length_c   1.000
_cell.angle_alpha   90.00
_cell.angle_beta   90.00
_cell.angle_gamma   90.00
#
_symmetry.space_group_name_H-M   'P 1'
#
loop_
_entity.id
_entity.type
_entity.pdbx_description
1 polymer ?
#
loop_
_entity_poly.entity_id
_entity_poly.type
_entity_poly.pdbx_seq_one_letter_code
_entity_poly.pdbx_strand_id
1 'polypeptide(L)'
;IRDVLLEDVAQRNIPLSHKKLRRALKAITRSESYLCAMKAGACRYDTEGYVTEHISQEEEVYAAARLDKIRRQNRIKAELQAVLDEK
;
A
#
# COMPACT_ATOMS: atom_id res chain seq x y z
N ILE A 1 -4.69 -10.07 -6.60
CA ILE A 1 -3.37 -9.55 -7.09
C ILE A 1 -2.14 -10.20 -6.46
N ARG A 2 -2.00 -10.36 -5.13
CA ARG A 2 -0.76 -10.90 -4.53
C ARG A 2 -0.37 -12.26 -5.08
N ASP A 3 -1.32 -13.19 -5.16
CA ASP A 3 -1.03 -14.57 -5.54
C ASP A 3 -0.71 -14.66 -7.04
N VAL A 4 -1.38 -13.84 -7.88
CA VAL A 4 -1.02 -13.61 -9.29
C VAL A 4 0.44 -13.10 -9.43
N LEU A 5 0.84 -12.12 -8.61
CA LEU A 5 2.22 -11.63 -8.62
C LEU A 5 3.25 -12.67 -8.16
N LEU A 6 2.86 -13.59 -7.27
CA LEU A 6 3.75 -14.67 -6.83
C LEU A 6 3.95 -15.70 -7.93
N GLU A 7 2.88 -16.03 -8.66
CA GLU A 7 2.95 -16.90 -9.83
C GLU A 7 3.81 -16.27 -10.94
N ASP A 8 3.60 -15.00 -11.25
CA ASP A 8 4.38 -14.27 -12.26
C ASP A 8 5.89 -14.21 -11.91
N VAL A 9 6.22 -14.00 -10.64
CA VAL A 9 7.61 -14.05 -10.15
C VAL A 9 8.25 -15.41 -10.40
N ALA A 10 7.51 -16.51 -10.18
CA ALA A 10 8.01 -17.86 -10.44
C ALA A 10 8.15 -18.13 -11.94
N GLN A 11 7.15 -17.77 -12.75
CA GLN A 11 7.15 -17.98 -14.20
C GLN A 11 8.28 -17.21 -14.90
N ARG A 12 8.56 -15.98 -14.47
CA ARG A 12 9.57 -15.09 -15.08
C ARG A 12 10.95 -15.20 -14.43
N ASN A 13 11.12 -16.07 -13.45
CA ASN A 13 12.36 -16.25 -12.68
C ASN A 13 12.90 -14.92 -12.11
N ILE A 14 12.00 -14.09 -11.56
CA ILE A 14 12.37 -12.79 -10.99
C ILE A 14 13.07 -13.04 -9.64
N PRO A 15 14.23 -12.39 -9.36
CA PRO A 15 14.94 -12.54 -8.09
C PRO A 15 14.25 -11.77 -6.94
N LEU A 16 13.00 -12.14 -6.64
CA LEU A 16 12.15 -11.52 -5.64
C LEU A 16 11.57 -12.59 -4.72
N SER A 17 11.98 -12.59 -3.45
CA SER A 17 11.41 -13.54 -2.48
C SER A 17 9.96 -13.19 -2.12
N HIS A 18 9.18 -14.21 -1.76
CA HIS A 18 7.82 -14.05 -1.24
C HIS A 18 7.73 -13.02 -0.10
N LYS A 19 8.74 -13.01 0.78
CA LYS A 19 8.80 -12.09 1.92
C LYS A 19 8.99 -10.64 1.46
N LYS A 20 9.84 -10.42 0.45
CA LYS A 20 10.11 -9.07 -0.09
C LYS A 20 8.89 -8.53 -0.83
N LEU A 21 8.23 -9.35 -1.66
CA LEU A 21 6.97 -8.96 -2.32
C LEU A 21 5.90 -8.54 -1.30
N ARG A 22 5.65 -9.39 -0.29
CA ARG A 22 4.64 -9.10 0.74
C ARG A 22 4.95 -7.81 1.51
N ARG A 23 6.22 -7.55 1.82
CA ARG A 23 6.64 -6.32 2.51
C ARG A 23 6.44 -5.09 1.63
N ALA A 24 6.76 -5.17 0.34
CA ALA A 24 6.54 -4.09 -0.62
C ALA A 24 5.04 -3.76 -0.77
N LEU A 25 4.19 -4.77 -0.96
CA LEU A 25 2.74 -4.58 -1.05
C LEU A 25 2.16 -3.95 0.22
N LYS A 26 2.63 -4.38 1.40
CA LYS A 26 2.27 -3.75 2.68
C LYS A 26 2.72 -2.29 2.76
N ALA A 27 3.90 -1.95 2.25
CA ALA A 27 4.37 -0.57 2.25
C ALA A 27 3.50 0.32 1.36
N ILE A 28 3.16 -0.14 0.15
CA ILE A 28 2.30 0.59 -0.80
C ILE A 28 0.91 0.82 -0.20
N THR A 29 0.24 -0.26 0.23
CA THR A 29 -1.15 -0.22 0.75
C THR A 29 -1.30 0.50 2.10
N ARG A 30 -0.19 0.85 2.75
CA ARG A 30 -0.16 1.64 4.00
C ARG A 30 0.41 3.04 3.81
N SER A 31 0.77 3.41 2.58
CA SER A 31 1.20 4.78 2.27
C SER A 31 0.02 5.75 2.35
N GLU A 32 0.31 7.01 2.64
CA GLU A 32 -0.72 8.06 2.65
C GLU A 32 -1.38 8.20 1.27
N SER A 33 -0.58 8.19 0.20
CA SER A 33 -1.07 8.32 -1.18
C SER A 33 -2.11 7.24 -1.53
N TYR A 34 -1.85 5.98 -1.17
CA TYR A 34 -2.76 4.88 -1.45
C TYR A 34 -4.06 5.00 -0.66
N LEU A 35 -3.97 5.32 0.63
CA LEU A 35 -5.15 5.47 1.48
C LEU A 35 -6.01 6.69 1.08
N CYS A 36 -5.39 7.79 0.63
CA CYS A 36 -6.10 8.95 0.08
C CYS A 36 -6.86 8.64 -1.22
N ALA A 37 -6.37 7.68 -2.01
CA ALA A 37 -6.99 7.26 -3.26
C ALA A 37 -8.18 6.29 -3.07
N MET A 38 -8.31 5.67 -1.89
CA MET A 38 -9.42 4.78 -1.55
C MET A 38 -10.70 5.56 -1.22
N LYS A 39 -11.37 6.07 -2.26
CA LYS A 39 -12.67 6.77 -2.18
C LYS A 39 -13.76 5.89 -2.78
N ALA A 40 -14.99 5.96 -2.26
CA ALA A 40 -16.09 5.17 -2.80
C ALA A 40 -16.26 5.40 -4.31
N GLY A 41 -16.39 4.31 -5.07
CA GLY A 41 -16.46 4.33 -6.54
C GLY A 41 -15.11 4.41 -7.27
N ALA A 42 -13.98 4.54 -6.56
CA ALA A 42 -12.67 4.44 -7.20
C ALA A 42 -12.39 3.00 -7.69
N CYS A 43 -11.61 2.86 -8.77
CA CYS A 43 -11.31 1.55 -9.36
C CYS A 43 -10.11 0.86 -8.70
N ARG A 44 -10.21 -0.46 -8.53
CA ARG A 44 -9.06 -1.35 -8.33
C ARG A 44 -8.67 -1.99 -9.66
N TYR A 45 -7.37 -2.18 -9.85
CA TYR A 45 -6.80 -2.69 -11.10
C TYR A 45 -6.04 -4.00 -10.88
N ASP A 46 -6.06 -4.86 -11.89
CA ASP A 46 -5.16 -6.00 -11.98
C ASP A 46 -3.81 -5.64 -12.61
N THR A 47 -3.02 -6.65 -12.96
CA THR A 47 -1.69 -6.52 -13.58
C THR A 47 -1.74 -6.13 -15.05
N GLU A 48 -2.88 -6.29 -15.71
CA GLU A 48 -3.10 -5.96 -17.13
C GLU A 48 -3.75 -4.58 -17.30
N GLY A 49 -4.21 -3.97 -16.20
CA GLY A 49 -4.80 -2.65 -16.16
C GLY A 49 -6.33 -2.67 -16.26
N TYR A 50 -6.97 -3.84 -16.16
CA TYR A 50 -8.42 -3.93 -16.13
C TYR A 50 -8.97 -3.63 -14.74
N VAL A 51 -10.16 -3.01 -14.72
CA VAL A 51 -10.89 -2.73 -13.48
C VAL A 51 -11.48 -4.03 -12.95
N THR A 52 -11.09 -4.43 -11.73
CA THR A 52 -11.61 -5.65 -11.10
C THR A 52 -12.75 -5.36 -10.12
N GLU A 53 -12.66 -4.23 -9.41
CA GLU A 53 -13.58 -3.89 -8.32
C GLU A 53 -13.69 -2.36 -8.19
N HIS A 54 -14.78 -1.89 -7.57
CA HIS A 54 -14.94 -0.51 -7.15
C HIS A 54 -14.90 -0.44 -5.62
N ILE A 55 -14.23 0.58 -5.08
CA ILE A 55 -14.12 0.79 -3.63
C ILE A 55 -15.51 1.05 -3.04
N SER A 56 -15.84 0.34 -1.97
CA SER A 56 -17.11 0.52 -1.25
C SER A 56 -17.06 1.70 -0.28
N GLN A 57 -18.23 2.11 0.25
CA GLN A 57 -18.29 3.15 1.28
C GLN A 57 -17.60 2.71 2.58
N GLU A 58 -17.73 1.44 2.95
CA GLU A 58 -17.08 0.86 4.13
C GLU A 58 -15.56 0.87 3.98
N GLU A 59 -15.05 0.60 2.78
CA GLU A 59 -13.63 0.66 2.49
C GLU A 59 -13.05 2.08 2.54
N GLU A 60 -13.80 3.08 2.09
CA GLU A 60 -13.41 4.49 2.22
C GLU A 60 -13.34 4.91 3.70
N VAL A 61 -14.35 4.56 4.51
CA VAL A 61 -14.34 4.83 5.95
C VAL A 61 -13.16 4.14 6.63
N TYR A 62 -12.89 2.88 6.27
CA TYR A 62 -11.70 2.16 6.73
C TYR A 62 -10.41 2.90 6.35
N ALA A 63 -10.28 3.34 5.09
CA ALA A 63 -9.11 4.03 4.61
C ALA A 63 -8.87 5.34 5.35
N ALA A 64 -9.92 6.13 5.59
CA ALA A 64 -9.85 7.38 6.36
C ALA A 64 -9.34 7.15 7.79
N ALA A 65 -9.90 6.16 8.51
CA ALA A 65 -9.45 5.82 9.86
C ALA A 65 -7.99 5.34 9.88
N ARG A 66 -7.56 4.59 8.85
CA ARG A 66 -6.17 4.16 8.72
C ARG A 66 -5.23 5.31 8.40
N LEU A 67 -5.65 6.25 7.55
CA LEU A 67 -4.85 7.40 7.12
C LEU A 67 -4.48 8.29 8.30
N ASP A 68 -5.42 8.56 9.22
CA ASP A 68 -5.14 9.34 10.43
C ASP A 68 -4.03 8.71 11.27
N LYS A 69 -4.12 7.40 11.51
CA LYS A 69 -3.09 6.64 12.24
C LYS A 69 -1.73 6.69 11.53
N ILE A 70 -1.69 6.54 10.21
CA ILE A 70 -0.45 6.58 9.42
C ILE A 70 0.19 7.97 9.48
N ARG A 71 -0.60 9.04 9.34
CA ARG A 71 -0.11 10.42 9.45
C ARG A 71 0.52 10.69 10.82
N ARG A 72 -0.12 10.22 11.90
CA ARG A 72 0.46 10.32 13.24
C ARG A 72 1.80 9.58 13.33
N GLN A 73 1.88 8.35 12.82
CA GLN A 73 3.11 7.57 12.82
C GLN A 73 4.22 8.24 12.00
N ASN A 74 3.88 8.82 10.85
CA ASN A 74 4.83 9.52 9.98
C ASN A 74 5.37 10.80 10.63
N ARG A 75 4.52 11.59 11.30
CA ARG A 75 4.97 12.77 12.06
C ARG A 75 5.98 12.39 13.15
N ILE A 76 5.65 11.40 13.98
CA ILE A 76 6.55 10.91 15.04
C ILE A 76 7.87 10.41 14.44
N LYS A 77 7.80 9.64 13.34
CA LYS A 77 9.00 9.14 12.66
C LYS A 77 9.86 10.28 12.12
N ALA A 78 9.24 11.31 11.52
CA ALA A 78 9.95 12.45 10.97
C ALA A 78 10.64 13.28 12.07
N GLU A 79 9.95 13.52 13.19
CA GLU A 79 10.53 14.20 14.36
C GLU A 79 11.76 13.44 14.91
N LEU A 80 11.65 12.11 15.06
CA LEU A 80 12.77 11.27 15.51
C LEU A 80 13.92 11.25 14.50
N GLN A 81 13.62 11.25 13.19
CA GLN A 81 14.65 11.30 12.16
C GLN A 81 15.40 12.63 12.19
N ALA A 82 14.72 13.76 12.39
CA ALA A 82 15.37 15.07 12.51
C ALA A 82 16.38 15.12 13.68
N VAL A 83 16.03 14.52 14.82
CA VAL A 83 16.94 14.42 15.98
C VAL A 83 18.19 13.57 15.67
N LEU A 84 18.06 12.56 14.80
CA LEU A 84 19.20 11.76 14.36
C LEU A 84 20.07 12.50 13.34
N ASP A 85 19.46 13.30 12.47
CA ASP A 85 20.15 14.05 11.42
C ASP A 85 20.92 15.27 11.97
N GLU A 86 20.53 15.78 13.14
CA GLU A 86 21.22 16.88 13.85
C GLU A 86 22.47 16.43 14.65
N LYS A 87 22.76 15.12 14.74
CA LYS A 87 23.91 14.55 15.44
C LYS A 87 25.03 14.11 14.50
#